data_AF-A0A5C5WFM1-F1
#
_entry.id   AF-A0A5C5WFM1-F1
#
_cell.length_a   1.000
_cell.length_b   1.000
_cell.length_c   1.000
_cell.angle_alpha   90.00
_cell.angle_beta   90.00
_cell.angle_gamma   90.00
#
_symmetry.space_group_name_H-M   'P 1'
#
loop_
_entity.id
_entity.type
_entity.pdbx_description
1 polymer ?
#
loop_
_entity_poly.entity_id
_entity_poly.type
_entity_poly.pdbx_seq_one_letter_code
_entity_poly.pdbx_strand_id
1 'polypeptide(L)'
;MDPCPDCGQPRPPSRAAKDEESALVRPLTTTTSLAEAGFLADRLQSAGFAARVHSEDSFDAIRGAWQHRAMVLVTADQAIAAAEHLQQVLAEDPAPRELGATASPPATIWPTNFWIGVAVLATAAWLGLSLSRPAAEPNQDLNAPRPGVHSIAELGTRVARLPSPLITLAPNGAARHRLSYDEKDKQWLWETDANGDGVYDRRERYRNVP
;
A
#
# COMPACT_ATOMS: atom_id res chain seq x y z
N MET A 1 23.07 19.30 30.56
CA MET A 1 21.88 18.53 30.14
C MET A 1 20.81 19.56 29.87
N ASP A 2 20.51 19.79 28.60
CA ASP A 2 19.61 20.88 28.24
C ASP A 2 18.16 20.44 28.52
N PRO A 3 17.41 21.19 29.34
CA PRO A 3 16.01 20.89 29.61
C PRO A 3 15.18 21.03 28.33
N CYS A 4 14.08 20.27 28.23
CA CYS A 4 13.18 20.37 27.09
C CYS A 4 12.66 21.81 26.96
N PRO A 5 12.80 22.47 25.79
CA PRO A 5 12.43 23.88 25.63
C PRO A 5 10.93 24.14 25.82
N ASP A 6 10.07 23.12 25.64
CA ASP A 6 8.62 23.28 25.76
C ASP A 6 8.07 23.04 27.17
N CYS A 7 8.72 22.22 28.00
CA CYS A 7 8.15 21.82 29.29
C CYS A 7 9.10 21.95 30.49
N GLY A 8 10.38 22.30 30.28
CA GLY A 8 11.36 22.49 31.35
C GLY A 8 11.71 21.22 32.16
N GLN A 9 11.05 20.09 31.88
CA GLN A 9 11.34 18.82 32.54
C GLN A 9 12.68 18.27 32.05
N PRO A 10 13.51 17.73 32.97
CA PRO A 10 14.71 17.00 32.58
C PRO A 10 14.30 15.85 31.67
N ARG A 11 14.86 15.83 30.46
CA ARG A 11 14.57 14.78 29.47
C ARG A 11 14.89 13.43 30.12
N PRO A 12 13.92 12.52 30.29
CA PRO A 12 14.21 11.21 30.84
C PRO A 12 15.33 10.60 30.00
N PRO A 13 16.33 9.93 30.61
CA PRO A 13 17.41 9.31 29.86
C PRO A 13 16.75 8.46 28.78
N SER A 14 17.05 8.79 27.53
CA SER A 14 16.51 8.11 26.35
C SER A 14 16.73 6.61 26.53
N ARG A 15 15.67 5.89 26.93
CA ARG A 15 15.65 4.42 26.93
C ARG A 15 15.79 3.86 25.51
N ALA A 16 15.73 4.71 24.48
CA ALA A 16 15.84 4.32 23.09
C ALA A 16 17.28 3.97 22.65
N ALA A 17 18.33 4.38 23.38
CA ALA A 17 19.70 4.17 22.92
C ALA A 17 20.40 2.90 23.45
N LYS A 18 19.76 2.11 24.32
CA LYS A 18 20.39 0.90 24.92
C LYS A 18 19.87 -0.43 24.37
N ASP A 19 18.76 -0.41 23.62
CA ASP A 19 18.19 -1.59 22.97
C ASP A 19 18.31 -1.52 21.42
N GLU A 20 18.85 -0.42 20.88
CA GLU A 20 19.06 -0.18 19.44
C GLU A 20 20.49 -0.43 18.96
N GLU A 21 21.38 -0.97 19.81
CA GLU A 21 22.60 -1.63 19.34
C GLU A 21 22.24 -3.02 18.77
N SER A 22 21.36 -3.02 17.78
CA SER A 22 21.66 -3.52 16.44
C SER A 22 22.50 -4.79 16.41
N ALA A 23 22.05 -5.83 17.12
CA ALA A 23 22.25 -7.18 16.61
C ALA A 23 21.57 -7.19 15.25
N LEU A 24 22.37 -6.97 14.21
CA LEU A 24 21.97 -6.75 12.82
C LEU A 24 20.86 -7.76 12.47
N VAL A 25 19.60 -7.34 12.45
CA VAL A 25 18.51 -8.28 12.23
C VAL A 25 18.45 -8.64 10.75
N ARG A 26 18.34 -9.93 10.44
CA ARG A 26 18.23 -10.44 9.07
C ARG A 26 16.88 -11.10 8.86
N PRO A 27 16.22 -10.84 7.71
CA PRO A 27 15.02 -11.57 7.35
C PRO A 27 15.40 -13.01 7.04
N LEU A 28 14.73 -13.95 7.72
CA LEU A 28 14.92 -15.38 7.52
C LEU A 28 13.96 -15.93 6.46
N THR A 29 12.69 -15.57 6.58
CA THR A 29 11.63 -15.98 5.64
C THR A 29 10.49 -14.95 5.61
N THR A 30 9.71 -15.00 4.54
CA THR A 30 8.54 -14.15 4.29
C THR A 30 7.31 -15.02 4.09
N THR A 31 6.21 -14.71 4.75
CA THR A 31 4.91 -15.38 4.58
C THR A 31 3.83 -14.36 4.26
N THR A 32 2.70 -14.83 3.71
CA THR A 32 1.51 -13.99 3.48
C THR A 32 0.54 -14.03 4.66
N SER A 33 0.78 -14.89 5.65
CA SER A 33 -0.06 -15.09 6.82
C SER A 33 0.69 -14.71 8.10
N LEU A 34 0.14 -13.76 8.85
CA LEU A 34 0.69 -13.37 10.16
C LEU A 34 0.67 -14.54 11.15
N ALA A 35 -0.33 -15.41 11.08
CA ALA A 35 -0.42 -16.59 11.94
C ALA A 35 0.70 -17.59 11.64
N GLU A 36 1.03 -17.78 10.36
CA GLU A 36 2.13 -18.63 9.94
C GLU A 36 3.48 -18.06 10.39
N ALA A 37 3.71 -16.75 10.20
CA ALA A 37 4.93 -16.10 10.70
C ALA A 37 5.06 -16.21 12.23
N GLY A 38 3.95 -16.06 12.96
CA GLY A 38 3.90 -16.26 14.41
C GLY A 38 4.28 -17.68 14.83
N PHE A 39 3.75 -18.69 14.14
CA PHE A 39 4.10 -20.10 14.39
C PHE A 39 5.59 -20.37 14.13
N LEU A 40 6.15 -19.88 13.02
CA LEU A 40 7.57 -20.07 12.70
C LEU A 40 8.46 -19.35 13.72
N ALA A 41 8.09 -18.14 14.15
CA ALA A 41 8.83 -17.42 15.17
C ALA A 41 8.78 -18.13 16.54
N ASP A 42 7.63 -18.66 16.95
CA ASP A 42 7.47 -19.45 18.18
C ASP A 42 8.35 -20.70 18.16
N ARG A 43 8.36 -21.43 17.04
CA ARG A 43 9.25 -22.59 16.86
C ARG A 43 10.72 -22.22 16.99
N LEU A 44 11.16 -21.16 16.33
CA LEU A 44 12.55 -20.68 16.44
C LEU A 44 12.89 -20.21 17.86
N GLN A 45 11.98 -19.52 18.54
CA GLN A 45 12.17 -19.12 19.94
C GLN A 45 12.27 -20.32 20.88
N SER A 46 11.46 -21.37 20.66
CA SER A 46 11.52 -22.61 21.44
C SER A 46 12.85 -23.35 21.27
N ALA A 47 13.52 -23.18 20.12
CA ALA A 47 14.85 -23.69 19.83
C ALA A 47 15.99 -22.77 20.32
N GLY A 48 15.67 -21.64 20.96
CA GLY A 48 16.64 -20.70 21.54
C GLY A 48 17.11 -19.59 20.60
N PHE A 49 16.48 -19.41 19.44
CA PHE A 49 16.79 -18.31 18.52
C PHE A 49 16.03 -17.02 18.91
N ALA A 50 16.68 -15.88 18.78
CA ALA A 50 16.09 -14.57 19.02
C ALA A 50 15.22 -14.11 17.83
N ALA A 51 14.14 -14.84 17.55
CA ALA A 51 13.23 -14.55 16.44
C ALA A 51 12.18 -13.49 16.80
N ARG A 52 11.82 -12.64 15.83
CA ARG A 52 10.75 -11.64 15.92
C ARG A 52 9.92 -11.64 14.64
N VAL A 53 8.65 -11.26 14.73
CA VAL A 53 7.78 -11.06 13.55
C VAL A 53 7.66 -9.58 13.25
N HIS A 54 7.84 -9.21 11.99
CA HIS A 54 7.60 -7.87 11.49
C HIS A 54 6.52 -7.93 10.38
N SER A 55 5.48 -7.12 10.49
CA SER A 55 4.46 -7.00 9.45
C SER A 55 4.80 -5.81 8.58
N GLU A 56 4.80 -6.00 7.27
CA GLU A 56 5.06 -4.99 6.27
C GLU A 56 3.93 -4.95 5.25
N ASP A 57 3.46 -3.74 4.96
CA ASP A 57 2.43 -3.48 3.96
C ASP A 57 3.12 -2.85 2.76
N SER A 58 3.10 -3.55 1.63
CA SER A 58 3.75 -3.09 0.39
C SER A 58 2.73 -2.97 -0.73
N PHE A 59 2.81 -1.89 -1.50
CA PHE A 59 1.97 -1.72 -2.68
C PHE A 59 2.64 -2.34 -3.90
N ASP A 60 2.00 -3.34 -4.50
CA ASP A 60 2.45 -3.96 -5.73
C ASP A 60 1.88 -3.19 -6.94
N ALA A 61 2.73 -2.38 -7.57
CA ALA A 61 2.34 -1.55 -8.71
C ALA A 61 1.95 -2.36 -9.96
N ILE A 62 2.45 -3.61 -10.11
CA ILE A 62 2.10 -4.47 -11.24
C ILE A 62 0.67 -4.99 -11.08
N ARG A 63 0.29 -5.32 -9.83
CA ARG A 63 -1.05 -5.83 -9.51
C ARG A 63 -2.05 -4.74 -9.11
N GLY A 64 -1.59 -3.52 -8.86
CA GLY A 64 -2.42 -2.41 -8.40
C GLY A 64 -3.07 -2.69 -7.04
N ALA A 65 -2.42 -3.46 -6.16
CA ALA A 65 -3.00 -3.91 -4.90
C ALA A 65 -2.00 -3.83 -3.74
N TRP A 66 -2.51 -3.56 -2.54
CA TRP A 66 -1.77 -3.69 -1.30
C TRP A 66 -1.56 -5.17 -0.97
N GLN A 67 -0.34 -5.52 -0.55
CA GLN A 67 0.01 -6.85 -0.09
C GLN A 67 0.51 -6.75 1.35
N HIS A 68 -0.15 -7.47 2.23
CA HIS A 68 0.36 -7.76 3.57
C HIS A 68 1.39 -8.87 3.48
N ARG A 69 2.56 -8.63 4.06
CA ARG A 69 3.62 -9.63 4.23
C ARG A 69 4.06 -9.65 5.68
N ALA A 70 4.30 -10.84 6.20
CA ALA A 70 4.92 -11.02 7.50
C ALA A 70 6.33 -11.59 7.31
N MET A 71 7.31 -10.96 7.93
CA MET A 71 8.70 -11.38 7.91
C MET A 71 9.08 -11.93 9.27
N VAL A 72 9.78 -13.07 9.28
CA VAL A 72 10.43 -13.59 10.48
C VAL A 72 11.87 -13.11 10.47
N LEU A 73 12.23 -12.29 11.45
CA LEU A 73 13.55 -11.69 11.62
C LEU A 73 14.31 -12.44 12.72
N VAL A 74 15.60 -12.67 12.51
CA VAL A 74 16.52 -13.24 13.51
C VAL A 74 17.79 -12.38 13.59
N THR A 75 18.58 -12.52 14.64
CA THR A 75 19.88 -11.85 14.73
C THR A 75 20.84 -12.40 13.68
N ALA A 76 21.69 -11.56 13.09
CA ALA A 76 22.55 -11.96 11.96
C ALA A 76 23.52 -13.10 12.28
N ASP A 77 23.98 -13.17 13.53
CA ASP A 77 24.85 -14.24 14.05
C ASP A 77 24.15 -15.59 14.09
N GLN A 78 22.82 -15.60 14.25
CA GLN A 78 22.00 -16.81 14.32
C GLN A 78 21.35 -17.20 12.98
N ALA A 79 21.44 -16.35 11.96
CA ALA A 79 20.66 -16.51 10.73
C ALA A 79 20.87 -17.84 10.01
N ILE A 80 22.12 -18.33 9.94
CA ILE A 80 22.45 -19.60 9.26
C ILE A 80 21.90 -20.79 10.05
N ALA A 81 22.19 -20.85 11.36
CA ALA A 81 21.71 -21.93 12.22
C ALA A 81 20.17 -21.97 12.32
N ALA A 82 19.53 -20.80 12.37
CA ALA A 82 18.07 -20.69 12.36
C ALA A 82 17.48 -21.19 11.03
N ALA A 83 18.12 -20.90 9.89
CA ALA A 83 17.68 -21.38 8.59
C ALA A 83 17.78 -22.90 8.48
N GLU A 84 18.89 -23.48 8.92
CA GLU A 84 19.11 -24.93 8.93
C GLU A 84 18.10 -25.64 9.84
N HIS A 85 17.86 -25.11 11.05
CA HIS A 85 16.85 -25.66 11.95
C HIS A 85 15.45 -25.58 11.34
N LEU A 86 15.10 -24.46 10.70
CA LEU A 86 13.80 -24.31 10.04
C LEU A 86 13.64 -25.32 8.89
N GLN A 87 14.69 -25.56 8.10
CA GLN A 87 14.67 -26.58 7.06
C GLN A 87 14.49 -28.00 7.62
N GLN A 88 15.12 -28.31 8.76
CA GLN A 88 14.92 -29.59 9.46
C GLN A 88 13.47 -29.73 9.92
N VAL A 89 12.90 -28.70 10.56
CA VAL A 89 11.49 -28.71 11.01
C VAL A 89 10.54 -28.91 9.83
N LEU A 90 10.78 -28.24 8.70
CA LEU A 90 9.96 -28.38 7.49
C LEU A 90 10.12 -29.75 6.82
N ALA A 91 11.28 -30.41 6.97
CA ALA A 91 11.50 -31.76 6.47
C ALA A 91 10.93 -32.84 7.41
N GLU A 92 10.90 -32.57 8.72
CA GLU A 92 10.36 -33.45 9.76
C GLU A 92 8.84 -33.40 9.90
N ASP A 93 8.17 -32.44 9.23
CA ASP A 93 6.71 -32.41 9.12
C ASP A 93 6.29 -33.09 7.79
N PRO A 94 6.18 -34.43 7.74
CA PRO A 94 5.99 -35.19 6.52
C PRO A 94 4.60 -34.95 5.95
N ALA A 95 4.53 -34.02 5.00
CA ALA A 95 3.31 -33.57 4.31
C ALA A 95 2.27 -33.01 5.30
N PRO A 96 1.34 -32.14 4.85
CA PRO A 96 0.14 -31.92 5.62
C PRO A 96 -0.46 -33.30 5.89
N ARG A 97 -0.41 -33.75 7.15
CA ARG A 97 -1.39 -34.71 7.63
C ARG A 97 -2.68 -34.11 7.13
N GLU A 98 -3.33 -34.81 6.20
CA GLU A 98 -4.75 -34.61 5.95
C GLU A 98 -5.39 -34.89 7.32
N LEU A 99 -5.36 -33.88 8.20
CA LEU A 99 -6.29 -33.68 9.28
C LEU A 99 -7.59 -33.84 8.54
N GLY A 100 -8.13 -35.06 8.64
CA GLY A 100 -9.16 -35.53 7.75
C GLY A 100 -10.11 -34.38 7.58
N ALA A 101 -10.34 -33.99 6.33
CA ALA A 101 -11.39 -33.08 5.98
C ALA A 101 -12.72 -33.74 6.38
N THR A 102 -12.97 -33.94 7.68
CA THR A 102 -14.08 -33.28 8.34
C THR A 102 -14.08 -31.85 7.80
N ALA A 103 -14.69 -31.73 6.62
CA ALA A 103 -15.34 -30.54 6.17
C ALA A 103 -16.20 -30.15 7.37
N SER A 104 -15.64 -29.34 8.26
CA SER A 104 -16.46 -28.33 8.91
C SER A 104 -17.13 -27.68 7.71
N PRO A 105 -18.45 -27.89 7.50
CA PRO A 105 -19.14 -27.17 6.45
C PRO A 105 -18.72 -25.72 6.63
N PRO A 106 -18.36 -25.00 5.54
CA PRO A 106 -17.93 -23.62 5.67
C PRO A 106 -18.91 -22.99 6.64
N ALA A 107 -18.41 -22.60 7.81
CA ALA A 107 -19.27 -21.99 8.78
C ALA A 107 -19.67 -20.70 8.08
N THR A 108 -20.83 -20.74 7.45
CA THR A 108 -21.52 -19.61 6.84
C THR A 108 -21.99 -18.79 8.03
N ILE A 109 -21.02 -18.31 8.81
CA ILE A 109 -21.12 -17.18 9.70
C ILE A 109 -21.14 -16.02 8.73
N TRP A 110 -22.25 -15.89 8.01
CA TRP A 110 -22.69 -14.57 7.65
C TRP A 110 -23.05 -13.98 9.01
N PRO A 111 -22.24 -13.07 9.57
CA PRO A 111 -22.71 -12.37 10.75
C PRO A 111 -24.06 -11.80 10.32
N THR A 112 -25.09 -12.00 11.14
CA THR A 112 -26.42 -11.43 10.92
C THR A 112 -26.35 -9.90 10.75
N ASN A 113 -25.19 -9.33 11.05
CA ASN A 113 -24.79 -7.93 10.93
C ASN A 113 -24.08 -7.57 9.60
N PHE A 114 -23.83 -8.49 8.66
CA PHE A 114 -23.25 -8.16 7.34
C PHE A 114 -24.15 -7.18 6.58
N TRP A 115 -25.46 -7.44 6.62
CA TRP A 115 -26.47 -6.55 6.03
C TRP A 115 -26.56 -5.20 6.74
N ILE A 116 -26.22 -5.12 8.04
CA ILE A 116 -26.19 -3.85 8.78
C ILE A 116 -25.05 -2.97 8.24
N GLY A 117 -23.86 -3.53 7.99
CA GLY A 117 -22.75 -2.80 7.39
C GLY A 117 -23.09 -2.26 5.99
N VAL A 118 -23.72 -3.08 5.15
CA VAL A 118 -24.17 -2.67 3.81
C VAL A 118 -25.27 -1.59 3.88
N ALA A 119 -26.23 -1.72 4.80
CA ALA A 119 -27.29 -0.74 5.00
C ALA A 119 -26.72 0.61 5.47
N VAL A 120 -25.78 0.61 6.42
CA VAL A 120 -25.12 1.83 6.92
C VAL A 120 -24.35 2.53 5.80
N LEU A 121 -23.57 1.80 5.00
CA LEU A 121 -22.83 2.36 3.86
C LEU A 121 -23.77 2.91 2.78
N ALA A 122 -24.87 2.22 2.47
CA ALA A 122 -25.87 2.69 1.53
C ALA A 122 -26.56 3.97 2.02
N THR A 123 -26.92 4.06 3.31
CA THR A 123 -27.47 5.28 3.89
C THR A 123 -26.47 6.42 3.94
N ALA A 124 -25.19 6.17 4.23
CA ALA A 124 -24.14 7.19 4.23
C ALA A 124 -23.87 7.72 2.82
N ALA A 125 -23.85 6.85 1.80
CA ALA A 125 -23.74 7.25 0.40
C ALA A 125 -24.95 8.09 -0.04
N TRP A 126 -26.16 7.70 0.36
CA TRP A 126 -27.39 8.43 0.03
C TRP A 126 -27.48 9.80 0.74
N LEU A 127 -27.08 9.88 2.01
CA LEU A 127 -26.97 11.16 2.74
C LEU A 127 -25.87 12.06 2.16
N GLY A 128 -24.74 11.48 1.79
CA GLY A 128 -23.66 12.18 1.11
C GLY A 128 -24.11 12.81 -0.20
N LEU A 129 -24.81 12.05 -1.05
CA LEU A 129 -25.36 12.53 -2.33
C LEU A 129 -26.45 13.58 -2.20
N SER A 130 -27.22 13.57 -1.10
CA SER A 130 -28.27 14.56 -0.87
C SER A 130 -27.74 15.87 -0.28
N LEU A 131 -26.66 15.83 0.50
CA LEU A 131 -25.99 17.02 1.03
C LEU A 131 -24.94 17.62 0.07
N SER A 132 -24.41 16.83 -0.86
CA SER A 132 -23.57 17.32 -1.97
C SER A 132 -24.39 17.63 -3.22
N ARG A 133 -25.55 18.28 -3.05
CA ARG A 133 -26.02 19.18 -4.10
C ARG A 133 -25.00 20.31 -4.14
N PRO A 134 -24.15 20.41 -5.18
CA PRO A 134 -23.22 21.51 -5.26
C PRO A 134 -24.05 22.79 -5.21
N ALA A 135 -23.74 23.66 -4.24
CA ALA A 135 -24.07 25.06 -4.38
C ALA A 135 -23.56 25.45 -5.76
N ALA A 136 -24.46 25.82 -6.66
CA ALA A 136 -24.13 26.14 -8.04
C ALA A 136 -22.98 27.15 -8.02
N GLU A 137 -21.77 26.68 -8.29
CA GLU A 137 -20.62 27.55 -8.46
C GLU A 137 -20.95 28.48 -9.62
N PRO A 138 -20.75 29.80 -9.45
CA PRO A 138 -20.97 30.74 -10.53
C PRO A 138 -20.06 30.33 -11.69
N ASN A 139 -20.68 30.03 -12.83
CA ASN A 139 -20.04 29.70 -14.11
C ASN A 139 -18.76 30.51 -14.33
N GLN A 140 -17.61 29.90 -14.02
CA GLN A 140 -16.34 30.33 -14.56
C GLN A 140 -16.31 29.87 -16.02
N ASP A 141 -16.58 30.85 -16.90
CA ASP A 141 -16.34 30.86 -18.33
C ASP A 141 -16.79 29.63 -19.14
N LEU A 142 -18.10 29.58 -19.40
CA LEU A 142 -18.74 28.74 -20.43
C LEU A 142 -18.26 29.00 -21.88
N ASN A 143 -17.30 29.90 -22.08
CA ASN A 143 -16.70 30.20 -23.39
C ASN A 143 -15.26 29.70 -23.53
N ALA A 144 -14.70 29.00 -22.53
CA ALA A 144 -13.48 28.25 -22.78
C ALA A 144 -13.81 27.10 -23.77
N PRO A 145 -13.11 26.99 -24.92
CA PRO A 145 -13.34 25.90 -25.86
C PRO A 145 -13.21 24.58 -25.12
N ARG A 146 -14.27 23.75 -25.14
CA ARG A 146 -14.26 22.42 -24.52
C ARG A 146 -12.98 21.71 -24.98
N PRO A 147 -12.12 21.25 -24.06
CA PRO A 147 -10.94 20.50 -24.45
C PRO A 147 -11.42 19.30 -25.29
N GLY A 148 -10.94 19.25 -26.54
CA GLY A 148 -11.32 18.21 -27.49
C GLY A 148 -11.06 16.85 -26.87
N VAL A 149 -11.99 15.92 -27.05
CA VAL A 149 -11.73 14.54 -26.66
C VAL A 149 -10.75 13.96 -27.67
N HIS A 150 -9.55 13.62 -27.20
CA HIS A 150 -8.49 13.09 -28.03
C HIS A 150 -8.58 11.56 -28.13
N SER A 151 -8.06 10.99 -29.21
CA SER A 151 -8.02 9.53 -29.41
C SER A 151 -6.89 8.88 -28.59
N ILE A 152 -7.04 7.61 -28.17
CA ILE A 152 -5.96 6.88 -27.48
C ILE A 152 -4.70 6.77 -28.36
N ALA A 153 -4.84 6.76 -29.68
CA ALA A 153 -3.70 6.78 -30.59
C ALA A 153 -2.84 8.05 -30.40
N GLU A 154 -3.46 9.21 -30.25
CA GLU A 154 -2.76 10.47 -29.94
C GLU A 154 -2.05 10.40 -28.57
N LEU A 155 -2.69 9.80 -27.57
CA LEU A 155 -2.07 9.59 -26.24
C LEU A 155 -0.77 8.80 -26.37
N GLY A 156 -0.78 7.68 -27.11
CA GLY A 156 0.40 6.85 -27.34
C GLY A 156 1.55 7.64 -27.97
N THR A 157 1.25 8.47 -28.97
CA THR A 157 2.28 9.32 -29.62
C THR A 157 2.86 10.38 -28.68
N ARG A 158 2.08 10.92 -27.75
CA ARG A 158 2.57 11.89 -26.75
C ARG A 158 3.43 11.22 -25.70
N VAL A 159 2.98 10.10 -25.15
CA VAL A 159 3.74 9.34 -24.14
C VAL A 159 5.10 8.90 -24.70
N ALA A 160 5.16 8.50 -25.97
CA ALA A 160 6.40 8.11 -26.63
C ALA A 160 7.43 9.23 -26.80
N ARG A 161 7.03 10.51 -26.72
CA ARG A 161 7.94 11.67 -26.84
C ARG A 161 8.53 12.11 -25.51
N LEU A 162 8.09 11.54 -24.40
CA LEU A 162 8.55 11.93 -23.08
C LEU A 162 9.81 11.16 -22.68
N PRO A 163 10.74 11.82 -21.96
CA PRO A 163 11.92 11.14 -21.44
C PRO A 163 11.49 10.10 -20.40
N SER A 164 12.00 8.88 -20.53
CA SER A 164 11.88 7.84 -19.49
C SER A 164 12.86 8.14 -18.35
N PRO A 165 12.45 8.05 -17.06
CA PRO A 165 11.14 7.62 -16.56
C PRO A 165 10.06 8.72 -16.56
N LEU A 166 8.82 8.35 -16.92
CA LEU A 166 7.61 9.21 -16.93
C LEU A 166 7.29 9.85 -15.57
N ILE A 167 7.78 9.27 -14.47
CA ILE A 167 7.66 9.79 -13.12
C ILE A 167 9.07 10.11 -12.64
N THR A 168 9.61 11.22 -13.09
CA THR A 168 10.75 11.85 -12.42
C THR A 168 10.25 13.15 -11.82
N LEU A 169 10.55 13.37 -10.53
CA LEU A 169 10.49 14.69 -9.93
C LEU A 169 11.35 15.60 -10.81
N ALA A 170 10.71 16.37 -11.70
CA ALA A 170 11.41 17.16 -12.67
C ALA A 170 12.34 18.13 -11.92
N PRO A 171 13.68 18.03 -12.08
CA PRO A 171 14.57 18.99 -11.47
C PRO A 171 14.37 20.35 -12.17
N ASN A 172 14.36 21.44 -11.40
CA ASN A 172 14.45 22.82 -11.90
C ASN A 172 13.25 23.35 -12.73
N GLY A 173 12.01 23.22 -12.23
CA GLY A 173 10.85 23.89 -12.84
C GLY A 173 10.49 23.38 -14.25
N ALA A 174 10.98 22.20 -14.63
CA ALA A 174 10.54 21.53 -15.83
C ALA A 174 9.11 20.96 -15.63
N ALA A 175 8.35 20.92 -16.73
CA ALA A 175 6.96 20.49 -16.70
C ALA A 175 6.82 19.07 -16.14
N ARG A 176 5.90 18.89 -15.22
CA ARG A 176 5.53 17.58 -14.66
C ARG A 176 4.30 17.06 -15.36
N HIS A 177 4.31 15.78 -15.65
CA HIS A 177 3.21 15.11 -16.33
C HIS A 177 2.67 13.98 -15.46
N ARG A 178 1.34 13.82 -15.47
CA ARG A 178 0.67 12.71 -14.81
C ARG A 178 -0.34 12.09 -15.77
N LEU A 179 -0.24 10.77 -15.89
CA LEU A 179 -1.24 9.97 -16.59
C LEU A 179 -2.04 9.18 -15.56
N SER A 180 -3.34 9.36 -15.55
CA SER A 180 -4.27 8.59 -14.72
C SER A 180 -5.41 8.03 -15.55
N TYR A 181 -5.93 6.88 -15.14
CA TYR A 181 -7.07 6.26 -15.79
C TYR A 181 -8.32 6.43 -14.92
N ASP A 182 -9.36 7.04 -15.49
CA ASP A 182 -10.66 7.24 -14.86
C ASP A 182 -11.60 6.11 -15.29
N GLU A 183 -11.81 5.18 -14.36
CA GLU A 183 -12.59 3.97 -14.59
C GLU A 183 -14.10 4.23 -14.73
N LYS A 184 -14.61 5.34 -14.18
CA LYS A 184 -16.03 5.70 -14.25
C LYS A 184 -16.42 6.09 -15.67
N ASP A 185 -15.60 6.93 -16.29
CA ASP A 185 -15.84 7.47 -17.63
C ASP A 185 -15.08 6.69 -18.72
N LYS A 186 -14.33 5.65 -18.35
CA LYS A 186 -13.50 4.83 -19.25
C LYS A 186 -12.56 5.68 -20.11
N GLN A 187 -11.93 6.66 -19.49
CA GLN A 187 -11.08 7.66 -20.15
C GLN A 187 -9.71 7.78 -19.46
N TRP A 188 -8.68 8.06 -20.24
CA TRP A 188 -7.38 8.46 -19.74
C TRP A 188 -7.35 9.97 -19.54
N LEU A 189 -6.86 10.42 -18.39
CA LEU A 189 -6.64 11.82 -18.05
C LEU A 189 -5.14 12.11 -18.06
N TRP A 190 -4.75 13.06 -18.90
CA TRP A 190 -3.40 13.60 -18.98
C TRP A 190 -3.37 14.96 -18.29
N GLU A 191 -2.58 15.08 -17.24
CA GLU A 191 -2.39 16.33 -16.49
C GLU A 191 -0.97 16.86 -16.70
N THR A 192 -0.83 18.18 -16.86
CA THR A 192 0.48 18.85 -17.00
C THR A 192 0.54 20.04 -16.05
N ASP A 193 1.56 20.03 -15.20
CA ASP A 193 2.00 21.12 -14.33
C ASP A 193 3.17 21.78 -15.06
N ALA A 194 2.94 22.95 -15.66
CA ALA A 194 3.86 23.56 -16.61
C ALA A 194 5.01 24.31 -15.91
N ASN A 195 4.80 24.77 -14.68
CA ASN A 195 5.74 25.58 -13.91
C ASN A 195 6.45 24.80 -12.78
N GLY A 196 6.02 23.57 -12.51
CA GLY A 196 6.57 22.68 -11.49
C GLY A 196 6.16 23.05 -10.06
N ASP A 197 5.10 23.84 -9.86
CA ASP A 197 4.64 24.30 -8.55
C ASP A 197 3.78 23.27 -7.80
N GLY A 198 3.44 22.14 -8.46
CA GLY A 198 2.59 21.09 -7.92
C GLY A 198 1.10 21.26 -8.22
N VAL A 199 0.71 22.32 -8.93
CA VAL A 199 -0.65 22.56 -9.43
C VAL A 199 -0.69 22.23 -10.92
N TYR A 200 -1.66 21.39 -11.32
CA TYR A 200 -1.82 21.01 -12.72
C TYR A 200 -2.57 22.08 -13.50
N ASP A 201 -1.87 22.80 -14.38
CA ASP A 201 -2.41 23.86 -15.23
C ASP A 201 -3.31 23.34 -16.36
N ARG A 202 -2.98 22.17 -16.91
CA ARG A 202 -3.67 21.62 -18.08
C ARG A 202 -4.13 20.20 -17.85
N ARG A 203 -5.38 19.94 -18.27
CA ARG A 203 -6.01 18.62 -18.24
C ARG A 203 -6.58 18.30 -19.60
N GLU A 204 -6.22 17.14 -20.13
CA GLU A 204 -6.71 16.62 -21.40
C GLU A 204 -7.27 15.21 -21.20
N ARG A 205 -8.34 14.90 -21.91
CA ARG A 205 -9.05 13.62 -21.80
C ARG A 205 -8.92 12.85 -23.10
N TYR A 206 -8.61 11.57 -22.97
CA TYR A 206 -8.42 10.63 -24.06
C TYR A 206 -9.36 9.45 -23.87
N ARG A 207 -10.12 9.09 -24.90
CA ARG A 207 -10.99 7.90 -24.86
C ARG A 207 -10.80 7.07 -26.11
N ASN A 208 -11.20 5.80 -26.04
CA ASN A 208 -11.37 5.01 -27.25
C ASN A 208 -12.55 5.59 -28.03
N VAL A 209 -12.24 6.27 -29.13
CA VAL A 209 -13.25 6.63 -30.13
C VAL A 209 -13.36 5.40 -31.05
N PRO A 210 -14.56 4.81 -31.17
CA PRO A 210 -14.78 3.66 -32.05
C PRO A 210 -14.57 4.00 -33.53
#